data_AF-A0A426GCK5-F1
#
_entry.id   AF-A0A426GCK5-F1
#
_cell.length_a   1.000
_cell.length_b   1.000
_cell.length_c   1.000
_cell.angle_alpha   90.00
_cell.angle_beta   90.00
_cell.angle_gamma   90.00
#
_symmetry.space_group_name_H-M   'P 1'
#
loop_
_entity.id
_entity.type
_entity.pdbx_description
1 polymer ?
#
loop_
_entity_poly.entity_id
_entity_poly.type
_entity_poly.pdbx_seq_one_letter_code
_entity_poly.pdbx_strand_id
1 'polypeptide(L)'
;LLRRKSHDLDFCSSVRPEQFEPILRRWGHEGFWDMGRKFGTLGAMRRRADGTEVKVEVTTYRSDTYDPDSRKPEVNYGDTLEGDLSRRDFTVNAMALRVPDLEFVDPFGG
;
A
#
# COMPACT_ATOMS: atom_id res chain seq x y z
N LEU A 1 -4.49 13.35 7.85
CA LEU A 1 -5.78 14.00 8.22
C LEU A 1 -5.83 14.42 9.70
N LEU A 2 -5.45 13.56 10.66
CA LEU A 2 -5.48 13.87 12.10
C LEU A 2 -4.32 14.75 12.64
N ARG A 3 -3.51 15.37 11.76
CA ARG A 3 -2.31 16.17 12.11
C ARG A 3 -1.29 15.47 13.02
N ARG A 4 -1.20 14.13 12.93
CA ARG A 4 -0.18 13.33 13.60
C ARG A 4 0.96 13.01 12.63
N LYS A 5 2.20 12.99 13.12
CA LYS A 5 3.34 12.49 12.34
C LYS A 5 3.22 10.98 12.22
N SER A 6 3.30 10.46 10.99
CA SER A 6 3.53 9.05 10.73
C SER A 6 4.96 8.86 10.25
N HIS A 7 5.63 7.83 10.76
CA HIS A 7 6.97 7.43 10.33
C HIS A 7 6.92 6.32 9.27
N ASP A 8 5.74 5.70 9.12
CA ASP A 8 5.44 4.66 8.15
C ASP A 8 4.52 5.25 7.07
N LEU A 9 4.90 5.06 5.81
CA LEU A 9 4.16 5.52 4.64
C LEU A 9 3.64 4.32 3.86
N ASP A 10 2.33 4.18 3.82
CA ASP A 10 1.65 3.14 3.03
C ASP A 10 1.28 3.69 1.65
N PHE A 11 1.71 2.99 0.61
CA PHE A 11 1.35 3.26 -0.77
C PHE A 11 0.61 2.06 -1.35
N CYS A 12 -0.33 2.35 -2.25
CA CYS A 12 -1.01 1.33 -3.04
C CYS A 12 -0.91 1.64 -4.53
N SER A 13 -0.82 0.60 -5.36
CA SER A 13 -0.66 0.76 -6.82
C SER A 13 -1.25 -0.40 -7.61
N SER A 14 -1.58 -0.19 -8.88
CA SER A 14 -2.03 -1.25 -9.78
C SER A 14 -0.88 -2.18 -10.23
N VAL A 15 0.37 -1.75 -10.11
CA VAL A 15 1.53 -2.57 -10.52
C VAL A 15 1.81 -3.70 -9.54
N ARG A 16 2.33 -4.82 -10.04
CA ARG A 16 2.66 -6.02 -9.27
C ARG A 16 4.02 -5.89 -8.56
N PRO A 17 4.28 -6.65 -7.47
CA PRO A 17 5.52 -6.57 -6.70
C PRO A 17 6.80 -6.61 -7.53
N GLU A 18 6.83 -7.45 -8.56
CA GLU A 18 7.98 -7.63 -9.45
C GLU A 18 8.32 -6.36 -10.24
N GLN A 19 7.33 -5.50 -10.49
CA GLN A 19 7.48 -4.27 -11.25
C GLN A 19 8.01 -3.13 -10.38
N PHE A 20 7.53 -3.01 -9.13
CA PHE A 20 7.95 -1.92 -8.24
C PHE A 20 9.13 -2.26 -7.34
N GLU A 21 9.45 -3.55 -7.15
CA GLU A 21 10.59 -3.99 -6.35
C GLU A 21 11.92 -3.32 -6.74
N PRO A 22 12.33 -3.23 -8.01
CA PRO A 22 13.62 -2.63 -8.37
C PRO A 22 13.69 -1.15 -7.96
N ILE A 23 12.57 -0.43 -8.08
CA ILE A 23 12.44 0.98 -7.70
C ILE A 23 12.54 1.10 -6.18
N LEU A 24 11.79 0.27 -5.46
CA LEU A 24 11.70 0.30 -4.01
C LEU A 24 13.04 -0.08 -3.35
N ARG A 25 13.73 -1.11 -3.86
CA ARG A 25 15.09 -1.49 -3.42
C ARG A 25 16.11 -0.40 -3.65
N ARG A 26 16.06 0.27 -4.80
CA ARG A 26 16.96 1.39 -5.10
C ARG A 26 16.72 2.57 -4.16
N TRP A 27 15.46 2.84 -3.84
CA TRP A 27 15.10 3.92 -2.94
C TRP A 27 15.51 3.61 -1.49
N GLY A 28 15.09 2.45 -0.96
CA GLY A 28 15.32 2.01 0.41
C GLY A 28 16.52 1.07 0.54
N HIS A 29 17.68 1.53 0.08
CA HIS A 29 18.93 0.77 0.09
C HIS A 29 19.45 0.39 1.49
N GLU A 30 18.88 0.95 2.56
CA GLU A 30 19.27 0.66 3.94
C GLU A 30 18.50 -0.52 4.55
N GLY A 31 17.35 -0.88 3.99
CA GLY A 31 16.56 -2.01 4.46
C GLY A 31 15.43 -2.36 3.50
N PHE A 32 15.20 -3.65 3.30
CA PHE A 32 14.16 -4.17 2.41
C PHE A 32 13.57 -5.46 3.01
N TRP A 33 12.25 -5.63 2.94
CA TRP A 33 11.55 -6.84 3.39
C TRP A 33 10.45 -7.24 2.41
N ASP A 34 10.32 -8.54 2.18
CA ASP A 34 9.37 -9.15 1.25
C ASP A 34 8.51 -10.25 1.88
N MET A 35 8.48 -10.34 3.22
CA MET A 35 7.60 -11.28 3.94
C MET A 35 6.12 -11.11 3.52
N GLY A 36 5.72 -9.89 3.13
CA GLY A 36 4.39 -9.56 2.62
C GLY A 36 4.18 -9.86 1.13
N ARG A 37 5.18 -10.35 0.38
CA ARG A 37 5.11 -10.51 -1.08
C ARG A 37 3.93 -11.37 -1.52
N LYS A 38 3.66 -12.45 -0.78
CA LYS A 38 2.53 -13.34 -1.06
C LYS A 38 1.16 -12.66 -0.97
N PHE A 39 1.11 -11.48 -0.34
CA PHE A 39 -0.07 -10.62 -0.23
C PHE A 39 0.03 -9.36 -1.12
N GLY A 40 1.06 -9.26 -1.95
CA GLY A 40 1.29 -8.11 -2.83
C GLY A 40 2.00 -6.93 -2.18
N THR A 41 2.56 -7.09 -0.97
CA THR A 41 3.22 -6.02 -0.22
C THR A 41 4.73 -6.21 -0.14
N LEU A 42 5.51 -5.19 -0.47
CA LEU A 42 6.93 -5.10 -0.17
C LEU A 42 7.19 -3.83 0.64
N GLY A 43 8.19 -3.87 1.51
CA GLY A 43 8.59 -2.67 2.25
C GLY A 43 10.07 -2.40 2.18
N ALA A 44 10.42 -1.13 2.38
CA ALA A 44 11.79 -0.67 2.40
C ALA A 44 11.98 0.52 3.34
N MET A 45 13.23 0.74 3.74
CA MET A 45 13.61 1.79 4.66
C MET A 45 14.75 2.63 4.10
N ARG A 46 14.67 3.93 4.36
CA ARG A 46 15.72 4.90 4.09
C ARG A 46 15.84 5.88 5.25
N ARG A 47 17.07 6.24 5.60
CA ARG A 47 17.37 7.36 6.48
C ARG A 47 17.56 8.64 5.67
N ARG A 48 16.95 9.71 6.15
CA ARG A 48 17.12 11.06 5.60
C ARG A 48 18.43 11.66 6.08
N ALA A 49 18.86 12.75 5.44
CA ALA A 49 20.08 13.48 5.82
C ALA A 49 20.04 14.01 7.26
N ASP A 50 18.84 14.27 7.79
CA ASP A 50 18.62 14.69 9.19
C ASP A 50 18.62 13.53 10.20
N GLY A 51 18.90 12.29 9.75
CA GLY A 51 18.89 11.08 10.59
C GLY A 51 17.51 10.44 10.76
N THR A 52 16.44 11.03 10.24
CA THR A 52 15.09 10.46 10.36
C THR A 52 14.96 9.21 9.50
N GLU A 53 14.53 8.11 10.11
CA GLU A 53 14.16 6.90 9.39
C GLU A 53 12.76 7.02 8.79
N VAL A 54 12.64 6.65 7.52
CA VAL A 54 11.37 6.58 6.79
C VAL A 54 11.18 5.18 6.29
N LYS A 55 10.07 4.56 6.67
CA LYS A 55 9.66 3.27 6.14
C LYS A 55 8.54 3.48 5.13
N VAL A 56 8.63 2.74 4.05
CA VAL A 56 7.66 2.74 2.96
C VAL A 56 7.20 1.31 2.76
N GLU A 57 5.89 1.10 2.78
CA GLU A 57 5.27 -0.14 2.34
C GLU A 57 4.48 0.13 1.06
N VAL A 58 4.69 -0.69 0.03
CA VAL A 58 3.97 -0.60 -1.24
C VAL A 58 3.18 -1.89 -1.42
N THR A 59 1.87 -1.75 -1.57
CA THR A 59 0.94 -2.86 -1.75
C THR A 59 0.24 -2.76 -3.09
N THR A 60 0.23 -3.84 -3.87
CA THR A 60 -0.58 -3.87 -5.11
C THR A 60 -2.07 -3.87 -4.75
N TYR A 61 -2.92 -3.28 -5.59
CA TYR A 61 -4.37 -3.30 -5.39
C TYR A 61 -4.87 -4.73 -5.23
N ARG A 62 -5.82 -4.93 -4.33
CA ARG A 62 -6.48 -6.22 -4.11
C ARG A 62 -7.92 -6.17 -4.58
N SER A 63 -8.38 -7.27 -5.15
CA SER A 63 -9.78 -7.50 -5.46
C SER A 63 -10.35 -8.54 -4.51
N ASP A 64 -11.55 -8.33 -4.03
CA ASP A 64 -12.27 -9.38 -3.29
C ASP A 64 -12.83 -10.39 -4.29
N THR A 65 -12.19 -11.55 -4.37
CA THR A 65 -12.84 -12.76 -4.86
C THR A 65 -13.13 -13.60 -3.63
N TYR A 66 -14.35 -13.48 -3.11
CA TYR A 66 -14.81 -14.35 -2.04
C TYR A 66 -15.09 -15.73 -2.64
N ASP A 67 -14.27 -16.71 -2.28
CA ASP A 67 -14.64 -18.11 -2.39
C ASP A 67 -15.56 -18.43 -1.19
N PRO A 68 -16.86 -18.72 -1.40
CA PRO A 68 -17.80 -19.05 -0.33
C PRO A 68 -17.38 -20.28 0.50
N ASP A 69 -16.55 -21.17 -0.07
CA ASP A 69 -16.17 -22.45 0.53
C ASP A 69 -14.79 -22.41 1.21
N SER A 70 -14.03 -21.31 1.09
CA SER A 70 -12.69 -21.18 1.66
C SER A 70 -12.61 -20.13 2.76
N ARG A 71 -12.19 -20.55 3.96
CA ARG A 71 -11.79 -19.63 5.04
C ARG A 71 -10.40 -19.00 4.82
N LYS A 72 -9.71 -19.35 3.73
CA LYS A 72 -8.41 -18.77 3.39
C LYS A 72 -8.63 -17.71 2.32
N PRO A 73 -8.28 -16.44 2.58
CA PRO A 73 -8.38 -15.42 1.56
C PRO A 73 -7.38 -15.76 0.45
N GLU A 74 -7.87 -16.01 -0.76
CA GLU A 74 -7.05 -15.98 -1.96
C GLU A 74 -6.67 -14.53 -2.25
N VAL A 75 -5.38 -14.27 -2.44
CA VAL A 75 -4.90 -12.93 -2.78
C VAL A 75 -5.11 -12.75 -4.26
N ASN A 76 -6.21 -12.08 -4.59
CA ASN A 76 -6.50 -11.68 -5.95
C ASN A 76 -6.08 -10.23 -6.13
N TYR A 77 -5.25 -9.98 -7.14
CA TYR A 77 -4.81 -8.63 -7.45
C TYR A 77 -5.89 -7.91 -8.25
N GLY A 78 -6.24 -6.71 -7.81
CA GLY A 78 -7.16 -5.81 -8.49
C GLY A 78 -6.45 -4.84 -9.41
N ASP A 79 -7.24 -4.07 -10.14
CA ASP A 79 -6.75 -3.10 -11.12
C ASP A 79 -7.22 -1.66 -10.84
N THR A 80 -8.13 -1.46 -9.88
CA THR A 80 -8.69 -0.14 -9.53
C THR A 80 -8.41 0.24 -8.08
N LEU A 81 -8.19 1.53 -7.85
CA LEU A 81 -8.03 2.08 -6.49
C LEU A 81 -9.33 1.93 -5.70
N GLU A 82 -10.46 2.21 -6.34
CA GLU A 82 -11.79 2.13 -5.75
C GLU A 82 -12.09 0.70 -5.27
N GLY A 83 -11.64 -0.32 -6.00
CA GLY A 83 -11.75 -1.73 -5.58
C GLY A 83 -10.86 -2.09 -4.39
N ASP A 84 -9.65 -1.52 -4.30
CA ASP A 84 -8.80 -1.70 -3.10
C ASP A 84 -9.38 -0.97 -1.87
N LEU A 85 -10.00 0.19 -2.07
CA LEU A 85 -10.62 0.95 -0.99
C LEU A 85 -11.92 0.31 -0.49
N SER A 86 -12.72 -0.32 -1.37
CA SER A 86 -14.01 -0.92 -1.01
C SER A 86 -13.93 -2.08 -0.04
N ARG A 87 -12.77 -2.74 0.02
CA ARG A 87 -12.51 -3.91 0.86
C ARG A 87 -11.90 -3.58 2.23
N ARG A 88 -11.86 -2.29 2.59
CA ARG A 88 -11.31 -1.85 3.88
C ARG A 88 -12.42 -1.75 4.92
N ASP A 89 -12.07 -2.09 6.17
CA ASP A 89 -13.05 -2.34 7.22
C ASP A 89 -13.86 -1.09 7.65
N PHE A 90 -13.27 0.11 7.54
CA PHE A 90 -13.89 1.37 7.96
C PHE A 90 -13.68 2.47 6.92
N THR A 91 -14.69 3.33 6.72
CA THR A 91 -14.66 4.45 5.75
C THR A 91 -13.48 5.39 6.01
N VAL A 92 -13.19 5.67 7.27
CA VAL A 92 -12.04 6.49 7.71
C VAL A 92 -10.67 5.92 7.29
N ASN A 93 -10.61 4.63 6.95
CA ASN A 93 -9.41 3.95 6.45
C ASN A 93 -9.47 3.68 4.93
N ALA A 94 -10.60 4.01 4.28
CA ALA A 94 -10.91 3.81 2.88
C ALA A 94 -10.74 5.08 2.03
N MET A 95 -9.77 5.91 2.42
CA MET A 95 -9.37 7.13 1.73
C MET A 95 -7.95 7.01 1.20
N ALA A 96 -7.67 7.69 0.10
CA ALA A 96 -6.34 7.75 -0.50
C ALA A 96 -5.99 9.16 -0.98
N LEU A 97 -4.69 9.38 -1.19
CA LEU A 97 -4.17 10.56 -1.85
C LEU A 97 -3.41 10.11 -3.10
N ARG A 98 -3.87 10.51 -4.29
CA ARG A 98 -3.15 10.22 -5.54
C ARG A 98 -1.91 11.12 -5.59
N VAL A 99 -0.76 10.49 -5.84
CA VAL A 99 0.51 11.17 -6.03
C VAL A 99 0.90 11.11 -7.51
N PRO A 100 1.57 12.15 -8.06
CA PRO A 100 2.10 13.31 -7.35
C PRO A 100 1.12 14.47 -7.16
N ASP A 101 -0.06 14.44 -7.79
CA ASP A 101 -0.96 15.60 -7.88
C ASP A 101 -1.67 15.99 -6.58
N LEU A 102 -1.54 15.15 -5.54
CA LEU A 102 -2.17 15.32 -4.22
C LEU A 102 -3.70 15.41 -4.30
N GLU A 103 -4.30 14.69 -5.22
CA GLU A 103 -5.75 14.57 -5.35
C GLU A 103 -6.29 13.63 -4.26
N PHE A 104 -7.24 14.14 -3.46
CA PHE A 104 -7.87 13.37 -2.40
C PHE A 104 -9.01 12.52 -2.95
N VAL A 105 -8.97 11.22 -2.67
CA VAL A 105 -9.94 10.23 -3.13
C VAL A 105 -10.63 9.60 -1.92
N ASP A 106 -11.92 9.87 -1.78
CA ASP A 106 -12.77 9.35 -0.71
C ASP A 106 -14.14 8.91 -1.28
N PRO A 107 -14.22 7.71 -1.87
CA PRO A 107 -15.45 7.21 -2.47
C PRO A 107 -16.50 6.77 -1.43
N PHE A 108 -16.14 6.66 -0.14
CA PHE A 108 -17.01 6.11 0.91
C PHE A 108 -17.37 7.09 2.03
N GLY A 109 -16.86 8.33 2.01
CA GLY A 109 -17.21 9.39 2.96
C GLY A 109 -16.59 9.20 4.34
N GLY A 110 -15.27 9.04 4.40
CA GLY A 110 -14.48 8.80 5.62
C GLY A 110 -14.07 10.03 6.42
#